data_AF-A0A3E0QR14-F1
#
_entry.id   AF-A0A3E0QR14-F1
#
_cell.length_a   1.000
_cell.length_b   1.000
_cell.length_c   1.000
_cell.angle_alpha   90.00
_cell.angle_beta   90.00
_cell.angle_gamma   90.00
#
_symmetry.space_group_name_H-M   'P 1'
#
loop_
_entity.id
_entity.type
_entity.pdbx_description
1 polymer ?
#
loop_
_entity_poly.entity_id
_entity_poly.type
_entity_poly.pdbx_seq_one_letter_code
_entity_poly.pdbx_strand_id
1 'polypeptide(L)'
;MDSTPFLEFNLFDIRDSQVPELFKFRKDNFNIENILTTASELKYSNEIKQFLAKQWESPSDDFVAFILSDIYPGKKTRQVLERFNGLVRKSLKQFVNDMVNDKLKAALANTSSDSTDDKTAEKEIAASAPTNDEPQIETTAEELEGYVVVKLILKDVMNEDRIFYRDNMSYFNILVDNSIRKWVCRLGFNGNNKYIQFNDEDKTMVSIEKPLDIWGYKEKILEVSKKFI
;
A
#
# COMPACT_ATOMS: atom_id res chain seq x y z
N MET A 1 35.08 -13.86 -16.75
CA MET A 1 33.77 -13.20 -16.92
C MET A 1 32.80 -13.92 -16.01
N ASP A 2 32.07 -13.17 -15.17
CA ASP A 2 31.10 -13.73 -14.24
C ASP A 2 29.97 -14.43 -15.02
N SER A 3 29.47 -15.56 -14.51
CA SER A 3 28.44 -16.36 -15.20
C SER A 3 27.03 -15.82 -14.98
N THR A 4 26.81 -15.03 -13.94
CA THR A 4 25.52 -14.41 -13.62
C THR A 4 25.55 -12.91 -13.93
N PRO A 5 24.51 -12.39 -14.61
CA PRO A 5 24.40 -10.96 -14.88
C PRO A 5 24.20 -10.18 -13.57
N PHE A 6 24.88 -9.04 -13.42
CA PHE A 6 24.79 -8.18 -12.23
C PHE A 6 23.57 -7.23 -12.25
N LEU A 7 23.04 -6.94 -13.45
CA LEU A 7 21.88 -6.08 -13.65
C LEU A 7 21.03 -6.63 -14.80
N GLU A 8 19.79 -7.01 -14.49
CA GLU A 8 18.76 -7.37 -15.47
C GLU A 8 17.62 -6.34 -15.39
N PHE A 9 17.16 -5.88 -16.54
CA PHE A 9 16.03 -4.96 -16.64
C PHE A 9 15.30 -5.14 -17.96
N ASN A 10 14.01 -4.78 -17.96
CA ASN A 10 13.19 -4.80 -19.15
C ASN A 10 13.13 -3.39 -19.75
N LEU A 11 13.46 -3.24 -21.03
CA LEU A 11 13.41 -1.95 -21.73
C LEU A 11 11.98 -1.38 -21.82
N PHE A 12 10.96 -2.25 -21.82
CA PHE A 12 9.55 -1.85 -21.87
C PHE A 12 8.95 -1.65 -20.47
N ASP A 13 9.66 -2.03 -19.41
CA ASP A 13 9.22 -1.94 -18.01
C ASP A 13 10.43 -1.62 -17.12
N ILE A 14 10.93 -0.40 -17.26
CA ILE A 14 12.05 0.10 -16.46
C ILE A 14 11.47 0.62 -15.14
N ARG A 15 11.86 0.01 -14.03
CA ARG A 15 11.49 0.49 -12.70
C ARG A 15 12.26 1.78 -12.39
N ASP A 16 11.61 2.75 -11.75
CA ASP A 16 12.24 4.04 -11.38
C ASP A 16 13.52 3.86 -10.54
N SER A 17 13.56 2.80 -9.72
CA SER A 17 14.75 2.44 -8.93
C SER A 17 15.97 2.05 -9.77
N GLN A 18 15.79 1.60 -11.02
CA GLN A 18 16.86 1.17 -11.93
C GLN A 18 17.43 2.35 -12.74
N VAL A 19 16.70 3.46 -12.87
CA VAL A 19 17.13 4.62 -13.66
C VAL A 19 18.44 5.24 -13.14
N PRO A 20 18.62 5.48 -11.82
CA PRO A 20 19.88 6.00 -11.29
C PRO A 20 21.05 5.03 -11.51
N GLU A 21 20.81 3.73 -11.46
CA GLU A 21 21.83 2.70 -11.71
C GLU A 21 22.27 2.74 -13.17
N LEU A 22 21.32 2.74 -14.11
CA LEU A 22 21.58 2.85 -15.56
C LEU A 22 22.34 4.11 -15.94
N PHE A 23 22.11 5.23 -15.24
CA PHE A 23 22.81 6.49 -15.48
C PHE A 23 24.33 6.39 -15.23
N LYS A 24 24.75 5.57 -14.25
CA LYS A 24 26.18 5.33 -13.93
C LYS A 24 26.91 4.61 -15.07
N PHE A 25 26.19 3.95 -15.97
CA PHE A 25 26.75 3.25 -17.13
C PHE A 25 26.84 4.12 -18.40
N ARG A 26 26.44 5.40 -18.35
CA ARG A 26 26.62 6.33 -19.48
C ARG A 26 28.09 6.64 -19.72
N LYS A 27 28.44 6.82 -20.99
CA LYS A 27 29.81 7.14 -21.47
C LYS A 27 30.46 8.28 -20.68
N ASP A 28 29.73 9.34 -20.39
CA ASP A 28 30.26 10.54 -19.73
C ASP A 28 30.54 10.35 -18.23
N ASN A 29 29.93 9.35 -17.60
CA ASN A 29 30.10 9.03 -16.17
C ASN A 29 30.79 7.68 -15.95
N PHE A 30 31.31 7.06 -17.03
CA PHE A 30 31.86 5.72 -17.00
C PHE A 30 33.22 5.72 -16.29
N ASN A 31 33.28 5.06 -15.13
CA ASN A 31 34.51 4.89 -14.36
C ASN A 31 34.76 3.40 -14.08
N ILE A 32 35.87 2.87 -14.59
CA ILE A 32 36.24 1.45 -14.54
C ILE A 32 36.53 0.97 -13.09
N GLU A 33 37.05 1.83 -12.23
CA GLU A 33 37.30 1.46 -10.83
C GLU A 33 35.97 1.37 -10.05
N ASN A 34 35.05 2.30 -10.31
CA ASN A 34 33.76 2.32 -9.64
C ASN A 34 32.77 1.30 -10.20
N ILE A 35 32.88 0.93 -11.48
CA ILE A 35 31.91 0.04 -12.13
C ILE A 35 32.01 -1.39 -11.61
N LEU A 36 33.21 -1.85 -11.24
CA LEU A 36 33.41 -3.21 -10.75
C LEU A 36 32.86 -3.35 -9.33
N THR A 37 33.06 -2.33 -8.49
CA THR A 37 32.44 -2.20 -7.17
C THR A 37 30.92 -2.09 -7.28
N THR A 38 30.42 -1.19 -8.13
CA THR A 38 28.98 -0.99 -8.35
C THR A 38 28.33 -2.28 -8.87
N ALA A 39 28.95 -2.98 -9.81
CA ALA A 39 28.45 -4.25 -10.33
C ALA A 39 28.42 -5.33 -9.23
N SER A 40 29.45 -5.39 -8.38
CA SER A 40 29.49 -6.35 -7.26
C SER A 40 28.39 -6.05 -6.23
N GLU A 41 28.21 -4.79 -5.85
CA GLU A 41 27.13 -4.36 -4.96
C GLU A 41 25.75 -4.67 -5.54
N LEU A 42 25.53 -4.39 -6.83
CA LEU A 42 24.27 -4.69 -7.52
C LEU A 42 23.99 -6.19 -7.59
N LYS A 43 25.01 -6.99 -7.90
CA LYS A 43 24.91 -8.45 -7.92
C LYS A 43 24.48 -8.98 -6.56
N TYR A 44 25.22 -8.66 -5.50
CA TYR A 44 24.88 -9.14 -4.16
C TYR A 44 23.55 -8.57 -3.65
N SER A 45 23.23 -7.30 -3.96
CA SER A 45 21.93 -6.71 -3.62
C SER A 45 20.78 -7.49 -4.28
N ASN A 46 20.91 -7.83 -5.56
CA ASN A 46 19.91 -8.62 -6.26
C ASN A 46 19.81 -10.06 -5.72
N GLU A 47 20.93 -10.72 -5.45
CA GLU A 47 20.93 -12.05 -4.83
C GLU A 47 20.27 -12.04 -3.44
N ILE A 48 20.55 -11.02 -2.62
CA ILE A 48 19.92 -10.84 -1.31
C ILE A 48 18.41 -10.62 -1.48
N LYS A 49 17.98 -9.75 -2.41
CA LYS A 49 16.54 -9.52 -2.67
C LYS A 49 15.84 -10.80 -3.11
N GLN A 50 16.46 -11.59 -4.00
CA GLN A 50 15.91 -12.87 -4.45
C GLN A 50 15.86 -13.89 -3.31
N PHE A 51 16.90 -13.97 -2.48
CA PHE A 51 16.90 -14.82 -1.30
C PHE A 51 15.79 -14.45 -0.34
N LEU A 52 15.64 -13.16 0.00
CA LEU A 52 14.58 -12.68 0.87
C LEU A 52 13.19 -12.94 0.28
N ALA A 53 13.00 -12.78 -1.03
CA ALA A 53 11.74 -13.12 -1.70
C ALA A 53 11.41 -14.62 -1.59
N LYS A 54 12.41 -15.50 -1.71
CA LYS A 54 12.23 -16.94 -1.48
C LYS A 54 11.86 -17.23 -0.03
N GLN A 55 12.57 -16.63 0.93
CA GLN A 55 12.26 -16.79 2.37
C GLN A 55 10.89 -16.23 2.73
N TRP A 56 10.45 -15.19 2.03
CA TRP A 56 9.13 -14.60 2.19
C TRP A 56 8.00 -15.55 1.78
N GLU A 57 8.15 -16.15 0.59
CA GLU A 57 7.18 -17.13 0.12
C GLU A 57 7.28 -18.40 0.95
N SER A 58 8.46 -18.99 1.11
CA SER A 58 8.67 -20.25 1.81
C SER A 58 9.91 -20.15 2.72
N PRO A 59 9.74 -19.78 4.01
CA PRO A 59 10.84 -19.73 4.95
C PRO A 59 11.55 -21.07 5.05
N SER A 60 12.87 -21.10 4.91
CA SER A 60 13.68 -22.29 5.14
C SER A 60 13.87 -22.54 6.65
N ASP A 61 14.14 -23.79 7.00
CA ASP A 61 14.37 -24.18 8.41
C ASP A 61 15.53 -23.40 9.03
N ASP A 62 16.58 -23.12 8.26
CA ASP A 62 17.73 -22.32 8.70
C ASP A 62 17.33 -20.87 9.00
N PHE A 63 16.47 -20.28 8.18
CA PHE A 63 15.99 -18.91 8.37
C PHE A 63 15.04 -18.81 9.56
N VAL A 64 14.16 -19.79 9.73
CA VAL A 64 13.30 -19.91 10.92
C VAL A 64 14.14 -20.12 12.18
N ALA A 65 15.17 -20.98 12.10
CA ALA A 65 16.10 -21.20 13.20
C ALA A 65 16.87 -19.93 13.56
N PHE A 66 17.28 -19.14 12.55
CA PHE A 66 17.94 -17.86 12.76
C PHE A 66 17.04 -16.89 13.54
N ILE A 67 15.80 -16.67 13.10
CA ILE A 67 14.83 -15.80 13.79
C ILE A 67 14.59 -16.29 15.23
N LEU A 68 14.39 -17.59 15.42
CA LEU A 68 14.13 -18.17 16.73
C LEU A 68 15.32 -18.08 17.70
N SER A 69 16.52 -17.77 17.23
CA SER A 69 17.70 -17.60 18.10
C SER A 69 17.49 -16.54 19.17
N ASP A 70 16.81 -15.46 18.81
CA ASP A 70 16.68 -14.29 19.68
C ASP A 70 15.34 -14.25 20.44
N ILE A 71 14.33 -14.99 19.97
CA ILE A 71 12.98 -14.95 20.54
C ILE A 71 12.56 -16.23 21.27
N TYR A 72 13.21 -17.36 21.02
CA TYR A 72 12.83 -18.64 21.62
C TYR A 72 13.94 -19.16 22.56
N PRO A 73 13.71 -19.22 23.88
CA PRO A 73 14.72 -19.64 24.85
C PRO A 73 14.96 -21.16 24.91
N GLY A 74 14.21 -21.97 24.14
CA GLY A 74 14.30 -23.43 24.17
C GLY A 74 15.17 -24.03 23.07
N LYS A 75 15.37 -25.36 23.11
CA LYS A 75 16.09 -26.09 22.05
C LYS A 75 15.29 -26.08 20.75
N LYS A 76 15.95 -25.71 19.64
CA LYS A 76 15.37 -25.69 18.29
C LYS A 76 15.31 -27.11 17.72
N THR A 77 14.35 -27.90 18.18
CA THR A 77 14.08 -29.22 17.61
C THR A 77 13.32 -29.08 16.30
N ARG A 78 13.35 -30.12 15.44
CA ARG A 78 12.65 -30.12 14.14
C ARG A 78 11.14 -29.84 14.28
N GLN A 79 10.51 -30.36 15.33
CA GLN A 79 9.09 -30.10 15.64
C GLN A 79 8.82 -28.63 15.99
N VAL A 80 9.76 -27.97 16.69
CA VAL A 80 9.66 -26.54 17.00
C VAL A 80 9.81 -25.73 15.72
N LEU A 81 10.82 -26.02 14.90
CA LEU A 81 11.02 -25.33 13.62
C LEU A 81 9.80 -25.43 12.70
N GLU A 82 9.22 -26.63 12.58
CA GLU A 82 8.05 -26.87 11.72
C GLU A 82 6.80 -26.12 12.23
N ARG A 83 6.59 -26.10 13.55
CA ARG A 83 5.50 -25.32 14.18
C ARG A 83 5.68 -23.82 13.96
N PHE A 84 6.91 -23.33 14.09
CA PHE A 84 7.22 -21.91 13.94
C PHE A 84 7.34 -21.48 12.49
N ASN A 85 7.57 -22.37 11.53
CA ASN A 85 7.65 -22.04 10.10
C ASN A 85 6.35 -21.34 9.63
N GLY A 86 5.20 -21.92 9.97
CA GLY A 86 3.89 -21.32 9.67
C GLY A 86 3.66 -19.97 10.37
N LEU A 87 4.13 -19.84 11.61
CA LEU A 87 4.02 -18.58 12.37
C LEU A 87 4.93 -17.50 11.77
N VAL A 88 6.18 -17.81 11.46
CA VAL A 88 7.16 -16.91 10.82
C VAL A 88 6.62 -16.43 9.47
N ARG A 89 6.11 -17.33 8.62
CA ARG A 89 5.49 -16.95 7.34
C ARG A 89 4.34 -15.96 7.54
N LYS A 90 3.45 -16.21 8.50
CA LYS A 90 2.32 -15.33 8.79
C LYS A 90 2.78 -13.97 9.32
N SER A 91 3.70 -13.97 10.29
CA SER A 91 4.23 -12.76 10.92
C SER A 91 5.01 -11.90 9.95
N LEU A 92 5.78 -12.48 9.02
CA LEU A 92 6.47 -11.72 7.97
C LEU A 92 5.47 -10.95 7.11
N LYS A 93 4.44 -11.63 6.59
CA LYS A 93 3.39 -11.02 5.78
C LYS A 93 2.68 -9.88 6.52
N GLN A 94 2.32 -10.13 7.77
CA GLN A 94 1.66 -9.13 8.61
C GLN A 94 2.58 -7.92 8.85
N PHE A 95 3.85 -8.13 9.16
CA PHE A 95 4.82 -7.06 9.43
C PHE A 95 4.97 -6.09 8.25
N VAL A 96 5.07 -6.59 7.00
CA VAL A 96 5.16 -5.67 5.84
C VAL A 96 3.84 -4.98 5.58
N ASN A 97 2.70 -5.66 5.74
CA ASN A 97 1.41 -5.00 5.63
C ASN A 97 1.29 -3.87 6.65
N ASP A 98 1.70 -4.11 7.90
CA ASP A 98 1.72 -3.10 8.96
C ASP A 98 2.68 -1.97 8.61
N MET A 99 3.90 -2.25 8.12
CA MET A 99 4.84 -1.23 7.66
C MET A 99 4.31 -0.37 6.49
N VAL A 100 3.63 -1.00 5.54
CA VAL A 100 3.01 -0.29 4.40
C VAL A 100 1.88 0.58 4.92
N ASN A 101 1.03 0.04 5.79
CA ASN A 101 -0.04 0.80 6.43
C ASN A 101 0.51 1.97 7.26
N ASP A 102 1.59 1.78 8.00
CA ASP A 102 2.22 2.84 8.80
C ASP A 102 2.89 3.91 7.92
N LYS A 103 3.55 3.52 6.83
CA LYS A 103 4.07 4.47 5.83
C LYS A 103 2.96 5.24 5.13
N LEU A 104 1.85 4.56 4.81
CA LEU A 104 0.66 5.21 4.25
C LEU A 104 0.07 6.21 5.24
N LYS A 105 -0.11 5.82 6.52
CA LYS A 105 -0.56 6.71 7.59
C LYS A 105 0.36 7.91 7.77
N ALA A 106 1.68 7.71 7.75
CA ALA A 106 2.66 8.79 7.90
C ALA A 106 2.67 9.74 6.69
N ALA A 107 2.54 9.20 5.47
CA ALA A 107 2.42 10.01 4.26
C ALA A 107 1.11 10.82 4.26
N LEU A 108 0.00 10.20 4.70
CA LEU A 108 -1.30 10.85 4.87
C LEU A 108 -1.24 11.98 5.90
N ALA A 109 -0.56 11.77 7.04
CA ALA A 109 -0.37 12.80 8.05
C ALA A 109 0.41 14.01 7.53
N ASN A 110 1.38 13.81 6.62
CA ASN A 110 2.15 14.89 6.00
C ASN A 110 1.39 15.64 4.88
N THR A 111 0.31 15.09 4.34
CA THR A 111 -0.64 15.83 3.47
C THR A 111 -1.66 16.64 4.26
N SER A 112 -1.73 16.48 5.58
CA SER A 112 -2.69 17.16 6.45
C SER A 112 -2.11 18.39 7.16
N SER A 113 -0.84 18.73 6.94
CA SER A 113 -0.22 19.92 7.54
C SER A 113 -0.23 21.12 6.57
N ASP A 114 -1.41 21.66 6.33
CA ASP A 114 -1.59 23.09 6.09
C ASP A 114 -2.91 23.54 6.71
N SER A 115 -2.89 23.69 8.04
CA SER A 115 -3.87 24.43 8.83
C SER A 115 -3.24 24.73 10.19
N THR A 116 -3.02 26.02 10.40
CA THR A 116 -2.39 26.74 11.52
C THR A 116 -2.74 26.30 12.95
N ASP A 117 -1.71 26.37 13.81
CA ASP A 117 -1.65 26.60 15.27
C ASP A 117 -2.99 26.77 16.04
N ASP A 118 -3.16 26.04 17.15
CA ASP A 118 -2.87 26.60 18.48
C ASP A 118 -2.74 25.52 19.58
N LYS A 119 -2.05 25.91 20.65
CA LYS A 119 -1.37 25.08 21.66
C LYS A 119 -2.24 24.48 22.77
N THR A 120 -1.60 23.51 23.47
CA THR A 120 -1.71 23.13 24.92
C THR A 120 -2.97 22.36 25.35
N ALA A 121 -2.94 21.31 26.18
CA ALA A 121 -2.00 20.89 27.22
C ALA A 121 -2.09 19.37 27.50
N GLU A 122 -1.01 18.79 28.03
CA GLU A 122 -0.90 17.44 28.59
C GLU A 122 -1.80 17.22 29.83
N LYS A 123 -2.42 16.03 29.95
CA LYS A 123 -2.20 15.10 31.08
C LYS A 123 -3.04 13.80 31.01
N GLU A 124 -2.28 12.72 31.03
CA GLU A 124 -2.48 11.38 31.62
C GLU A 124 -3.74 11.03 32.47
N ILE A 125 -4.23 9.81 32.16
CA ILE A 125 -4.69 8.67 33.02
C ILE A 125 -6.19 8.53 33.42
N ALA A 126 -6.67 7.31 33.09
CA ALA A 126 -7.68 6.44 33.73
C ALA A 126 -9.20 6.61 33.49
N ALA A 127 -9.73 5.62 32.79
CA ALA A 127 -10.88 4.77 33.12
C ALA A 127 -12.20 5.42 33.57
N SER A 128 -13.23 5.37 32.71
CA SER A 128 -14.51 4.67 32.87
C SER A 128 -15.53 5.13 31.82
N ALA A 129 -16.24 4.19 31.20
CA ALA A 129 -17.33 4.42 30.25
C ALA A 129 -18.60 4.94 30.98
N PRO A 130 -19.74 5.22 30.30
CA PRO A 130 -20.04 5.33 28.86
C PRO A 130 -20.81 6.63 28.49
N THR A 131 -21.25 6.71 27.21
CA THR A 131 -22.26 7.60 26.61
C THR A 131 -21.89 9.06 26.31
N ASN A 132 -21.62 9.34 25.03
CA ASN A 132 -22.35 10.35 24.28
C ASN A 132 -22.30 10.03 22.77
N ASP A 133 -23.48 9.79 22.20
CA ASP A 133 -23.74 9.69 20.77
C ASP A 133 -23.55 11.07 20.13
N GLU A 134 -22.37 11.31 19.55
CA GLU A 134 -22.24 12.18 18.39
C GLU A 134 -21.65 11.30 17.28
N PRO A 135 -22.25 11.27 16.06
CA PRO A 135 -21.69 10.47 14.98
C PRO A 135 -20.43 11.18 14.50
N GLN A 136 -19.31 10.83 15.12
CA GLN A 136 -17.99 11.23 14.70
C GLN A 136 -17.79 10.67 13.28
N ILE A 137 -17.40 11.54 12.35
CA ILE A 137 -17.03 11.14 10.98
C ILE A 137 -15.74 10.34 11.11
N GLU A 138 -15.87 9.04 11.35
CA GLU A 138 -14.77 8.10 11.37
C GLU A 138 -14.66 7.49 9.98
N THR A 139 -13.78 8.05 9.16
CA THR A 139 -13.40 7.42 7.90
C THR A 139 -12.82 6.05 8.21
N THR A 140 -13.54 5.01 7.81
CA THR A 140 -13.19 3.62 8.10
C THR A 140 -12.05 3.16 7.20
N ALA A 141 -11.28 2.16 7.67
CA ALA A 141 -10.21 1.58 6.88
C ALA A 141 -10.72 1.01 5.54
N GLU A 142 -11.94 0.45 5.51
CA GLU A 142 -12.55 -0.10 4.30
C GLU A 142 -12.89 0.99 3.27
N GLU A 143 -13.33 2.17 3.72
CA GLU A 143 -13.58 3.33 2.85
C GLU A 143 -12.30 3.84 2.19
N LEU A 144 -11.20 3.90 2.96
CA LEU A 144 -9.88 4.26 2.44
C LEU A 144 -9.31 3.20 1.50
N GLU A 145 -9.48 1.92 1.78
CA GLU A 145 -9.10 0.85 0.86
C GLU A 145 -9.88 0.99 -0.45
N GLY A 146 -11.19 1.22 -0.38
CA GLY A 146 -12.03 1.44 -1.55
C GLY A 146 -11.61 2.67 -2.35
N TYR A 147 -11.25 3.75 -1.67
CA TYR A 147 -10.67 4.94 -2.28
C TYR A 147 -9.38 4.65 -3.05
N VAL A 148 -8.45 3.92 -2.45
CA VAL A 148 -7.19 3.54 -3.10
C VAL A 148 -7.44 2.70 -4.35
N VAL A 149 -8.38 1.74 -4.28
CA VAL A 149 -8.76 0.93 -5.43
C VAL A 149 -9.31 1.80 -6.57
N VAL A 150 -10.23 2.72 -6.27
CA VAL A 150 -10.79 3.65 -7.27
C VAL A 150 -9.71 4.58 -7.82
N LYS A 151 -8.83 5.10 -6.96
CA LYS A 151 -7.71 5.96 -7.36
C LYS A 151 -6.75 5.24 -8.31
N LEU A 152 -6.45 3.97 -8.04
CA LEU A 152 -5.61 3.15 -8.91
C LEU A 152 -6.27 2.88 -10.26
N ILE A 153 -7.58 2.66 -10.29
CA ILE A 153 -8.35 2.50 -11.52
C ILE A 153 -8.32 3.78 -12.37
N LEU A 154 -8.49 4.93 -11.73
CA LEU A 154 -8.56 6.23 -12.41
C LEU A 154 -7.20 6.76 -12.87
N LYS A 155 -6.09 6.21 -12.37
CA LYS A 155 -4.72 6.55 -12.79
C LYS A 155 -4.50 6.39 -14.30
N ASP A 156 -5.19 5.43 -14.93
CA ASP A 156 -5.11 5.19 -16.37
C ASP A 156 -5.72 6.34 -17.21
N VAL A 157 -6.51 7.22 -16.58
CA VAL A 157 -7.37 8.21 -17.29
C VAL A 157 -7.11 9.65 -16.83
N MET A 158 -6.75 9.87 -15.57
CA MET A 158 -6.48 11.20 -15.02
C MET A 158 -5.34 11.17 -14.00
N ASN A 159 -4.72 12.33 -13.80
CA ASN A 159 -3.70 12.50 -12.76
C ASN A 159 -4.29 12.28 -11.36
N GLU A 160 -3.51 11.59 -10.53
CA GLU A 160 -3.85 11.22 -9.15
C GLU A 160 -4.21 12.44 -8.28
N ASP A 161 -3.62 13.61 -8.55
CA ASP A 161 -3.83 14.86 -7.81
C ASP A 161 -5.23 15.47 -8.02
N ARG A 162 -5.95 15.01 -9.05
CA ARG A 162 -7.32 15.47 -9.33
C ARG A 162 -8.37 14.67 -8.57
N ILE A 163 -7.99 13.55 -7.94
CA ILE A 163 -8.92 12.63 -7.29
C ILE A 163 -8.94 12.95 -5.79
N PHE A 164 -10.12 13.28 -5.28
CA PHE A 164 -10.36 13.63 -3.89
C PHE A 164 -11.44 12.74 -3.30
N TYR A 165 -11.50 12.66 -1.98
CA TYR A 165 -12.62 12.05 -1.29
C TYR A 165 -13.26 13.02 -0.30
N ARG A 166 -14.53 12.79 0.01
CA ARG A 166 -15.25 13.43 1.10
C ARG A 166 -16.10 12.40 1.80
N ASP A 167 -15.87 12.25 3.09
CA ASP A 167 -16.70 11.42 3.95
C ASP A 167 -17.95 12.20 4.35
N ASN A 168 -19.13 11.66 4.00
CA ASN A 168 -20.42 12.26 4.31
C ASN A 168 -21.23 11.43 5.31
N MET A 169 -20.60 10.60 6.14
CA MET A 169 -21.20 9.81 7.24
C MET A 169 -22.14 8.68 6.79
N SER A 170 -23.02 8.95 5.82
CA SER A 170 -23.89 7.97 5.17
C SER A 170 -23.22 7.29 3.98
N TYR A 171 -22.19 7.91 3.41
CA TYR A 171 -21.44 7.40 2.28
C TYR A 171 -20.11 8.13 2.14
N PHE A 172 -19.14 7.43 1.60
CA PHE A 172 -17.82 7.92 1.24
C PHE A 172 -17.79 8.34 -0.22
N ASN A 173 -17.64 9.64 -0.48
CA ASN A 173 -17.80 10.22 -1.80
C ASN A 173 -16.46 10.41 -2.49
N ILE A 174 -16.29 9.89 -3.70
CA ILE A 174 -15.07 10.04 -4.50
C ILE A 174 -15.32 11.06 -5.61
N LEU A 175 -14.50 12.11 -5.63
CA LEU A 175 -14.67 13.32 -6.41
C LEU A 175 -13.47 13.56 -7.34
N VAL A 176 -13.74 14.29 -8.43
CA VAL A 176 -12.73 14.88 -9.31
C VAL A 176 -12.67 16.39 -9.07
N ASP A 177 -11.48 16.97 -9.08
CA ASP A 177 -11.21 18.40 -8.90
C ASP A 177 -11.82 19.00 -7.60
N ASN A 178 -11.96 18.17 -6.55
CA ASN A 178 -12.60 18.54 -5.28
C ASN A 178 -14.00 19.19 -5.44
N SER A 179 -14.72 18.84 -6.52
CA SER A 179 -16.03 19.42 -6.82
C SER A 179 -17.15 18.42 -6.55
N ILE A 180 -18.13 18.81 -5.72
CA ILE A 180 -19.31 18.00 -5.41
C ILE A 180 -20.17 17.66 -6.64
N ARG A 181 -20.05 18.44 -7.73
CA ARG A 181 -20.75 18.19 -9.00
C ARG A 181 -20.03 17.16 -9.87
N LYS A 182 -18.74 16.92 -9.63
CA LYS A 182 -17.89 16.00 -10.37
C LYS A 182 -17.54 14.78 -9.51
N TRP A 183 -18.56 14.07 -9.02
CA TRP A 183 -18.36 12.84 -8.26
C TRP A 183 -18.35 11.62 -9.20
N VAL A 184 -17.49 10.64 -8.93
CA VAL A 184 -17.34 9.43 -9.75
C VAL A 184 -18.19 8.30 -9.19
N CYS A 185 -17.99 8.02 -7.89
CA CYS A 185 -18.75 7.01 -7.18
C CYS A 185 -18.87 7.36 -5.69
N ARG A 186 -19.83 6.72 -5.05
CA ARG A 186 -20.05 6.75 -3.60
C ARG A 186 -19.96 5.34 -3.07
N LEU A 187 -19.21 5.16 -2.00
CA LEU A 187 -19.04 3.89 -1.31
C LEU A 187 -19.84 3.95 -0.01
N GLY A 188 -20.74 2.99 0.20
CA GLY A 188 -21.43 2.84 1.47
C GLY A 188 -20.89 1.61 2.17
N PHE A 189 -20.00 1.78 3.14
CA PHE A 189 -19.46 0.67 3.94
C PHE A 189 -20.02 0.62 5.38
N ASN A 190 -20.71 1.68 5.83
CA ASN A 190 -21.18 1.84 7.21
C ASN A 190 -22.42 0.99 7.58
N GLY A 191 -22.89 0.11 6.69
CA GLY A 191 -24.07 -0.72 6.90
C GLY A 191 -23.82 -2.20 6.59
N ASN A 192 -24.78 -3.04 7.00
CA ASN A 192 -24.72 -4.50 6.76
C ASN A 192 -24.68 -4.85 5.27
N ASN A 193 -25.24 -3.98 4.42
CA ASN A 193 -25.18 -4.08 2.97
C ASN A 193 -24.21 -3.03 2.43
N LYS A 194 -23.02 -3.46 2.05
CA LYS A 194 -22.02 -2.59 1.44
C LYS A 194 -22.36 -2.37 -0.03
N TYR A 195 -22.19 -1.15 -0.52
CA TYR A 195 -22.55 -0.83 -1.90
C TYR A 195 -21.61 0.19 -2.54
N ILE A 196 -21.57 0.17 -3.87
CA ILE A 196 -21.02 1.22 -4.71
C ILE A 196 -22.14 1.83 -5.55
N GLN A 197 -22.24 3.16 -5.53
CA GLN A 197 -23.13 3.93 -6.40
C GLN A 197 -22.30 4.71 -7.41
N PHE A 198 -22.63 4.61 -8.69
CA PHE A 198 -21.94 5.32 -9.76
C PHE A 198 -22.69 6.61 -10.14
N ASN A 199 -21.97 7.60 -10.66
CA ASN A 199 -22.57 8.82 -11.23
C ASN A 199 -22.89 8.64 -12.73
N ASP A 200 -23.63 7.59 -13.06
CA ASP A 200 -24.24 7.35 -14.37
C ASP A 200 -25.66 7.95 -14.45
N GLU A 201 -26.29 7.86 -15.63
CA GLU A 201 -27.63 8.45 -15.84
C GLU A 201 -28.70 7.81 -14.95
N ASP A 202 -28.55 6.52 -14.66
CA ASP A 202 -29.47 5.71 -13.85
C ASP A 202 -29.11 5.67 -12.35
N LYS A 203 -27.98 6.27 -11.95
CA LYS A 203 -27.40 6.19 -10.60
C LYS A 203 -27.32 4.75 -10.08
N THR A 204 -26.78 3.85 -10.90
CA THR A 204 -26.70 2.42 -10.64
C THR A 204 -26.04 2.17 -9.29
N MET A 205 -26.73 1.41 -8.44
CA MET A 205 -26.23 0.95 -7.15
C MET A 205 -25.97 -0.55 -7.21
N VAL A 206 -24.77 -0.96 -6.79
CA VAL A 206 -24.35 -2.37 -6.80
C VAL A 206 -23.87 -2.77 -5.42
N SER A 207 -24.33 -3.92 -4.93
CA SER A 207 -23.85 -4.47 -3.66
C SER A 207 -22.45 -5.06 -3.83
N ILE A 208 -21.58 -4.79 -2.87
CA ILE A 208 -20.21 -5.33 -2.78
C ILE A 208 -20.03 -5.99 -1.41
N GLU A 209 -19.04 -6.86 -1.24
CA GLU A 209 -18.72 -7.43 0.08
C GLU A 209 -17.39 -6.88 0.62
N LYS A 210 -16.44 -6.64 -0.29
CA LYS A 210 -15.08 -6.18 0.03
C LYS A 210 -14.68 -4.99 -0.84
N PRO A 211 -13.77 -4.12 -0.36
CA PRO A 211 -13.25 -3.00 -1.15
C PRO A 211 -12.61 -3.42 -2.48
N LEU A 212 -11.99 -4.60 -2.54
CA LEU A 212 -11.40 -5.15 -3.76
C LEU A 212 -12.42 -5.48 -4.86
N ASP A 213 -13.70 -5.72 -4.52
CA ASP A 213 -14.74 -6.05 -5.50
C ASP A 213 -15.02 -4.87 -6.45
N ILE A 214 -14.63 -3.65 -6.05
CA ILE A 214 -14.67 -2.44 -6.88
C ILE A 214 -13.88 -2.64 -8.18
N TRP A 215 -12.82 -3.46 -8.19
CA TRP A 215 -12.03 -3.75 -9.38
C TRP A 215 -12.86 -4.41 -10.50
N GLY A 216 -13.86 -5.21 -10.15
CA GLY A 216 -14.77 -5.83 -11.10
C GLY A 216 -15.64 -4.82 -11.86
N TYR A 217 -15.76 -3.59 -11.36
CA TYR A 217 -16.51 -2.50 -11.97
C TYR A 217 -15.61 -1.42 -12.60
N LYS A 218 -14.34 -1.76 -12.88
CA LYS A 218 -13.37 -0.86 -13.51
C LYS A 218 -13.94 -0.16 -14.75
N GLU A 219 -14.57 -0.90 -15.67
CA GLU A 219 -15.10 -0.32 -16.91
C GLU A 219 -16.15 0.78 -16.65
N LYS A 220 -17.06 0.55 -15.70
CA LYS A 220 -18.07 1.55 -15.32
C LYS A 220 -17.46 2.80 -14.68
N ILE A 221 -16.45 2.61 -13.82
CA ILE A 221 -15.72 3.72 -13.18
C ILE A 221 -15.04 4.58 -14.25
N LEU A 222 -14.39 3.94 -15.23
CA LEU A 222 -13.74 4.64 -16.33
C LEU A 222 -14.77 5.36 -17.21
N GLU A 223 -15.90 4.74 -17.53
CA GLU A 223 -16.96 5.36 -18.31
C GLU A 223 -17.52 6.63 -17.65
N VAL A 224 -17.82 6.58 -16.35
CA VAL A 224 -18.28 7.75 -15.59
C VAL A 224 -17.20 8.82 -15.55
N SER A 225 -15.93 8.44 -15.37
CA SER A 225 -14.82 9.39 -15.30
C SER A 225 -14.61 10.18 -16.60
N LYS A 226 -14.93 9.60 -17.78
CA LYS A 226 -14.82 10.30 -19.07
C LYS A 226 -15.66 11.58 -19.15
N LYS A 227 -16.73 11.70 -18.36
CA LYS A 227 -17.56 12.91 -18.29
C LYS A 227 -16.84 14.10 -17.64
N PHE A 228 -15.71 13.87 -16.97
CA PHE A 228 -14.98 14.86 -16.19
C PHE A 228 -13.54 15.13 -16.69
N ILE A 229 -13.14 14.48 -17.80
CA ILE A 229 -11.86 14.71 -18.49
C ILE A 229 -11.91 16.05 -19.19
#